data_AF-A0A0K1FIW3-F1
#
_entry.id   AF-A0A0K1FIW3-F1
#
_cell.length_a   1.000
_cell.length_b   1.000
_cell.length_c   1.000
_cell.angle_alpha   90.00
_cell.angle_beta   90.00
_cell.angle_gamma   90.00
#
_symmetry.space_group_name_H-M   'P 1'
#
loop_
_entity.id
_entity.type
_entity.pdbx_description
1 polymer ?
#
loop_
_entity_poly.entity_id
_entity_poly.type
_entity_poly.pdbx_seq_one_letter_code
_entity_poly.pdbx_strand_id
1 'polypeptide(L)'
;MNSAEKDLIEFRLTSYCYGPDKFPTLTVEIYINGENFRDKVRDVERPFAEAEGNPGIAGHATITPKELYESLHNDYLEFDSVSIFGCGCGVVDCWPLDVAVDVGIKTVTWYGFNMYHREKWDYAELGKFVFDKQQYFREVDKLLIFEKQGLDIYKNFQVAFEPQKYGWIKMYMSLEGTRCVANLSYLFSPFDGLLNLLNVWNRAIPPRNLTLTKKVAVRT
;
A
#
# COMPACT_ATOMS: atom_id res chain seq x y z
N MET A 1 2.55 -39.08 -17.44
CA MET A 1 2.82 -38.37 -16.17
C MET A 1 2.01 -37.09 -16.23
N ASN A 2 0.94 -36.97 -15.43
CA ASN A 2 0.20 -35.71 -15.32
C ASN A 2 1.19 -34.66 -14.82
N SER A 3 1.42 -33.60 -15.61
CA SER A 3 2.02 -32.39 -15.08
C SER A 3 1.13 -31.96 -13.91
N ALA A 4 1.67 -31.85 -12.71
CA ALA A 4 0.97 -31.14 -11.66
C ALA A 4 0.57 -29.78 -12.22
N GLU A 5 -0.69 -29.39 -12.01
CA GLU A 5 -1.19 -28.09 -12.41
C GLU A 5 -0.33 -27.03 -11.69
N LYS A 6 0.20 -26.07 -12.45
CA LYS A 6 1.02 -25.01 -11.89
C LYS A 6 0.11 -24.02 -11.18
N ASP A 7 0.58 -23.46 -10.07
CA ASP A 7 -0.13 -22.41 -9.37
C ASP A 7 -0.21 -21.14 -10.23
N LEU A 8 -1.29 -20.38 -10.04
CA LEU A 8 -1.51 -19.10 -10.69
C LEU A 8 -1.38 -17.98 -9.66
N ILE A 9 -0.41 -17.08 -9.87
CA ILE A 9 -0.30 -15.85 -9.07
C ILE A 9 -1.06 -14.71 -9.74
N GLU A 10 -1.68 -13.84 -8.96
CA GLU A 10 -2.28 -12.60 -9.45
C GLU A 10 -2.05 -11.47 -8.43
N PHE A 11 -1.71 -10.28 -8.93
CA PHE A 11 -1.60 -9.07 -8.10
C PHE A 11 -2.78 -8.14 -8.36
N ARG A 12 -3.44 -7.71 -7.29
CA ARG A 12 -4.58 -6.79 -7.38
C ARG A 12 -4.33 -5.55 -6.54
N LEU A 13 -4.54 -4.38 -7.15
CA LEU A 13 -4.50 -3.11 -6.44
C LEU A 13 -5.56 -3.09 -5.34
N THR A 14 -5.16 -2.65 -4.16
CA THR A 14 -6.02 -2.37 -3.02
C THR A 14 -5.53 -1.08 -2.35
N SER A 15 -6.06 -0.77 -1.17
CA SER A 15 -5.46 0.25 -0.32
C SER A 15 -5.43 -0.19 1.14
N TYR A 16 -4.46 0.33 1.90
CA TYR A 16 -4.23 -0.02 3.30
C TYR A 16 -3.93 1.24 4.13
N CYS A 17 -4.52 1.34 5.33
CA CYS A 17 -4.19 2.41 6.27
C CYS A 17 -3.12 1.92 7.25
N TYR A 18 -1.89 2.44 7.16
CA TYR A 18 -0.84 2.09 8.11
C TYR A 18 -0.93 2.94 9.37
N GLY A 19 -0.93 2.30 10.54
CA GLY A 19 -0.80 2.95 11.85
C GLY A 19 -1.66 4.20 12.00
N PRO A 20 -1.07 5.40 12.14
CA PRO A 20 -1.81 6.66 12.32
C PRO A 20 -2.31 7.29 11.01
N ASP A 21 -2.10 6.66 9.85
CA ASP A 21 -2.47 7.20 8.55
C ASP A 21 -3.98 7.44 8.49
N LYS A 22 -4.34 8.66 8.08
CA LYS A 22 -5.74 9.09 7.91
C LYS A 22 -6.29 8.76 6.52
N PHE A 23 -5.40 8.49 5.58
CA PHE A 23 -5.73 8.16 4.20
C PHE A 23 -5.03 6.86 3.82
N PRO A 24 -5.71 5.96 3.12
CA PRO A 24 -5.11 4.69 2.76
C PRO A 24 -4.05 4.89 1.68
N THR A 25 -2.96 4.15 1.80
CA THR A 25 -1.90 4.04 0.79
C THR A 25 -2.30 2.99 -0.25
N LEU A 26 -2.00 3.23 -1.52
CA LEU A 26 -2.23 2.25 -2.59
C LEU A 26 -1.24 1.09 -2.42
N THR A 27 -1.76 -0.12 -2.28
CA THR A 27 -0.99 -1.32 -1.98
C THR A 27 -1.48 -2.50 -2.83
N VAL A 28 -0.85 -3.66 -2.67
CA VAL A 28 -1.14 -4.84 -3.50
C VAL A 28 -1.57 -6.02 -2.63
N GLU A 29 -2.70 -6.63 -3.00
CA GLU A 29 -3.08 -7.96 -2.53
C GLU A 29 -2.51 -9.03 -3.45
N ILE A 30 -2.04 -10.12 -2.85
CA ILE A 30 -1.50 -11.30 -3.55
C ILE A 30 -2.58 -12.37 -3.54
N TYR A 31 -2.93 -12.87 -4.73
CA TYR A 31 -3.81 -14.01 -4.89
C TYR A 31 -3.03 -15.19 -5.47
N ILE A 32 -3.27 -16.38 -4.93
CA ILE A 32 -2.72 -17.63 -5.44
C ILE A 32 -3.88 -18.58 -5.69
N ASN A 33 -4.02 -19.08 -6.91
CA ASN A 33 -5.13 -19.93 -7.35
C ASN A 33 -6.52 -19.31 -7.08
N GLY A 34 -6.61 -17.99 -7.15
CA GLY A 34 -7.85 -17.24 -6.92
C GLY A 34 -8.18 -16.97 -5.45
N GLU A 35 -7.41 -17.51 -4.50
CA GLU A 35 -7.57 -17.25 -3.07
C GLU A 35 -6.70 -16.07 -2.61
N ASN A 36 -7.23 -15.24 -1.71
CA ASN A 36 -6.42 -14.17 -1.11
C ASN A 36 -5.36 -14.80 -0.19
N PHE A 37 -4.09 -14.63 -0.55
CA PHE A 37 -3.00 -15.28 0.17
C PHE A 37 -2.80 -14.70 1.58
N ARG A 38 -3.08 -13.41 1.78
CA ARG A 38 -2.99 -12.76 3.10
C ARG A 38 -4.02 -13.31 4.08
N ASP A 39 -5.23 -13.63 3.62
CA ASP A 39 -6.23 -14.31 4.44
C ASP A 39 -5.77 -15.72 4.84
N LYS A 40 -5.18 -16.47 3.89
CA LYS A 40 -4.59 -17.80 4.16
C LYS A 40 -3.48 -17.73 5.21
N VAL A 41 -2.57 -16.74 5.11
CA VAL A 41 -1.53 -16.51 6.12
C VAL A 41 -2.16 -16.23 7.48
N ARG A 42 -3.14 -15.32 7.55
CA ARG A 42 -3.81 -15.00 8.83
C ARG A 42 -4.44 -16.23 9.47
N ASP A 43 -5.01 -17.14 8.68
CA ASP A 43 -5.64 -18.35 9.21
C ASP A 43 -4.61 -19.32 9.80
N VAL A 44 -3.45 -19.49 9.15
CA VAL A 44 -2.30 -20.25 9.70
C VAL A 44 -1.77 -19.60 10.98
N GLU A 45 -1.74 -18.27 11.04
CA GLU A 45 -1.20 -17.52 12.18
C GLU A 45 -2.10 -17.48 13.41
N ARG A 46 -3.41 -17.63 13.20
CA ARG A 46 -4.43 -17.43 14.23
C ARG A 46 -4.26 -18.32 15.48
N PRO A 47 -4.00 -19.64 15.36
CA PRO A 47 -3.80 -20.50 16.54
C PRO A 47 -2.61 -20.05 17.40
N PHE A 48 -1.55 -19.55 16.78
CA PHE A 48 -0.38 -19.05 17.50
C PHE A 48 -0.68 -17.73 18.21
N ALA A 49 -1.36 -16.80 17.52
CA ALA A 49 -1.80 -15.54 18.11
C ALA A 49 -2.75 -15.74 19.30
N GLU A 50 -3.66 -16.72 19.21
CA GLU A 50 -4.56 -17.11 20.28
C GLU A 50 -3.81 -17.72 21.47
N ALA A 51 -2.82 -18.60 21.21
CA ALA A 51 -1.98 -19.18 22.25
C ALA A 51 -1.13 -18.13 23.00
N GLU A 52 -0.77 -17.03 22.32
CA GLU A 52 -0.11 -15.86 22.93
C GLU A 52 -1.06 -14.90 23.64
N GLY A 53 -2.37 -15.16 23.61
CA GLY A 53 -3.39 -14.32 24.24
C GLY A 53 -3.62 -12.99 23.52
N ASN A 54 -3.16 -12.84 22.28
CA ASN A 54 -3.35 -11.63 21.48
C ASN A 54 -3.75 -11.96 20.03
N PRO A 55 -5.01 -12.38 19.80
CA PRO A 55 -5.48 -12.81 18.48
C PRO A 55 -5.32 -11.76 17.36
N GLY A 56 -5.25 -10.48 17.73
CA GLY A 56 -5.15 -9.36 16.79
C GLY A 56 -3.78 -9.23 16.09
N ILE A 57 -2.79 -10.02 16.49
CA ILE A 57 -1.45 -10.00 15.89
C ILE A 57 -1.29 -10.99 14.73
N ALA A 58 -2.33 -11.79 14.43
CA ALA A 58 -2.40 -12.61 13.25
C ALA A 58 -2.75 -11.77 12.01
N GLY A 59 -2.05 -12.03 10.92
CA GLY A 59 -2.15 -11.33 9.66
C GLY A 59 -1.10 -10.23 9.51
N HIS A 60 -0.93 -9.81 8.26
CA HIS A 60 0.03 -8.80 7.85
C HIS A 60 -0.65 -7.64 7.13
N ALA A 61 0.09 -6.55 6.93
CA ALA A 61 -0.29 -5.46 6.04
C ALA A 61 0.20 -5.74 4.61
N THR A 62 -0.58 -5.31 3.63
CA THR A 62 -0.11 -5.26 2.24
C THR A 62 0.99 -4.20 2.09
N ILE A 63 1.85 -4.35 1.09
CA ILE A 63 2.94 -3.42 0.77
C ILE A 63 2.66 -2.72 -0.57
N THR A 64 3.40 -1.65 -0.86
CA THR A 64 3.22 -0.88 -2.10
C THR A 64 3.62 -1.71 -3.33
N PRO A 65 3.11 -1.37 -4.53
CA PRO A 65 3.53 -2.04 -5.76
C PRO A 65 5.05 -2.00 -5.99
N LYS A 66 5.68 -0.88 -5.62
CA LYS A 66 7.13 -0.69 -5.77
C LYS A 66 7.91 -1.64 -4.85
N GLU A 67 7.58 -1.67 -3.57
CA GLU A 67 8.25 -2.55 -2.59
C GLU A 67 8.10 -4.02 -3.01
N LEU A 68 6.89 -4.45 -3.40
CA LEU A 68 6.69 -5.83 -3.85
C LEU A 68 7.44 -6.15 -5.14
N TYR A 69 7.56 -5.19 -6.07
CA TYR A 69 8.35 -5.37 -7.28
C TYR A 69 9.84 -5.52 -6.95
N GLU A 70 10.39 -4.67 -6.08
CA GLU A 70 11.79 -4.75 -5.64
C GLU A 70 12.08 -6.13 -5.02
N SER A 71 11.24 -6.59 -4.09
CA SER A 71 11.30 -7.94 -3.49
C SER A 71 11.32 -9.06 -4.55
N LEU A 72 10.34 -9.05 -5.47
CA LEU A 72 10.09 -10.19 -6.37
C LEU A 72 10.84 -10.13 -7.70
N HIS A 73 11.55 -9.04 -8.00
CA HIS A 73 12.32 -8.86 -9.23
C HIS A 73 13.82 -8.71 -9.00
N ASN A 74 14.23 -7.98 -7.95
CA ASN A 74 15.64 -7.67 -7.70
C ASN A 74 16.18 -8.47 -6.52
N ASP A 75 15.50 -8.37 -5.38
CA ASP A 75 16.08 -8.75 -4.09
C ASP A 75 16.25 -10.26 -3.96
N TYR A 76 15.39 -11.06 -4.59
CA TYR A 76 15.52 -12.52 -4.55
C TYR A 76 16.80 -13.05 -5.21
N LEU A 77 17.51 -12.21 -5.99
CA LEU A 77 18.81 -12.54 -6.57
C LEU A 77 19.96 -12.42 -5.57
N GLU A 78 19.77 -11.63 -4.51
CA GLU A 78 20.81 -11.27 -3.54
C GLU A 78 20.54 -11.83 -2.13
N PHE A 79 19.28 -12.13 -1.81
CA PHE A 79 18.85 -12.58 -0.48
C PHE A 79 18.23 -13.98 -0.51
N ASP A 80 18.39 -14.73 0.59
CA ASP A 80 17.81 -16.07 0.75
C ASP A 80 16.27 -16.05 0.79
N SER A 81 15.69 -14.94 1.23
CA SER A 81 14.25 -14.71 1.28
C SER A 81 13.93 -13.22 1.10
N VAL A 82 12.71 -12.92 0.66
CA VAL A 82 12.24 -11.56 0.40
C VAL A 82 10.87 -11.30 1.00
N SER A 83 10.63 -10.05 1.40
CA SER A 83 9.39 -9.61 2.04
C SER A 83 8.25 -9.53 1.02
N ILE A 84 7.13 -10.19 1.30
CA ILE A 84 5.90 -10.11 0.49
C ILE A 84 4.73 -9.43 1.21
N PHE A 85 4.83 -9.31 2.54
CA PHE A 85 3.96 -8.50 3.37
C PHE A 85 4.78 -7.83 4.48
N GLY A 86 4.24 -6.76 5.08
CA GLY A 86 4.87 -6.04 6.19
C GLY A 86 3.94 -5.87 7.38
N CYS A 87 4.38 -5.12 8.39
CA CYS A 87 3.53 -4.73 9.51
C CYS A 87 2.63 -3.53 9.17
N GLY A 88 1.56 -3.37 9.96
CA GLY A 88 0.66 -2.23 9.89
C GLY A 88 1.32 -0.86 10.16
N CYS A 89 2.62 -0.75 10.44
CA CYS A 89 3.30 0.53 10.61
C CYS A 89 3.74 1.20 9.30
N GLY A 90 3.72 0.48 8.17
CA GLY A 90 4.12 1.01 6.86
C GLY A 90 5.62 0.98 6.57
N VAL A 91 6.41 0.27 7.40
CA VAL A 91 7.81 -0.05 7.10
C VAL A 91 7.87 -1.53 6.74
N VAL A 92 8.24 -1.84 5.49
CA VAL A 92 8.26 -3.22 4.97
C VAL A 92 9.13 -4.16 5.84
N ASP A 93 10.31 -3.70 6.27
CA ASP A 93 11.23 -4.48 7.10
C ASP A 93 10.79 -4.60 8.58
N CYS A 94 9.71 -3.93 8.97
CA CYS A 94 9.18 -4.06 10.32
C CYS A 94 8.23 -5.25 10.35
N TRP A 95 8.68 -6.36 10.95
CA TRP A 95 7.90 -7.60 11.05
C TRP A 95 7.35 -8.09 9.71
N PRO A 96 8.21 -8.35 8.70
CA PRO A 96 7.78 -8.85 7.41
C PRO A 96 7.34 -10.32 7.47
N LEU A 97 6.49 -10.71 6.52
CA LEU A 97 6.40 -12.10 6.11
C LEU A 97 7.33 -12.30 4.90
N ASP A 98 8.34 -13.13 5.11
CA ASP A 98 9.34 -13.45 4.10
C ASP A 98 9.01 -14.76 3.39
N VAL A 99 9.48 -14.88 2.15
CA VAL A 99 9.40 -16.10 1.35
C VAL A 99 10.70 -16.35 0.61
N ALA A 100 11.15 -17.60 0.55
CA ALA A 100 12.24 -18.00 -0.32
C ALA A 100 11.72 -18.19 -1.75
N VAL A 101 12.44 -17.63 -2.73
CA VAL A 101 12.05 -17.65 -4.14
C VAL A 101 13.13 -18.33 -4.97
N ASP A 102 12.84 -19.53 -5.47
CA ASP A 102 13.74 -20.26 -6.39
C ASP A 102 13.27 -20.11 -7.84
N VAL A 103 14.10 -19.49 -8.68
CA VAL A 103 13.80 -19.24 -10.09
C VAL A 103 14.54 -20.23 -10.98
N GLY A 104 13.83 -21.30 -11.36
CA GLY A 104 14.32 -22.29 -12.29
C GLY A 104 14.21 -21.89 -13.77
N ILE A 105 14.39 -22.89 -14.65
CA ILE A 105 14.34 -22.69 -16.11
C ILE A 105 12.91 -22.37 -16.58
N LYS A 106 11.90 -23.07 -16.06
CA LYS A 106 10.49 -22.97 -16.50
C LYS A 106 9.51 -22.60 -15.38
N THR A 107 9.98 -22.55 -14.15
CA THR A 107 9.13 -22.37 -12.96
C THR A 107 9.78 -21.42 -11.98
N VAL A 108 8.93 -20.78 -11.17
CA VAL A 108 9.32 -20.06 -9.97
C VAL A 108 8.68 -20.76 -8.79
N THR A 109 9.43 -21.05 -7.73
CA THR A 109 8.94 -21.75 -6.55
C THR A 109 8.99 -20.83 -5.34
N TRP A 110 7.86 -20.66 -4.66
CA TRP A 110 7.79 -20.04 -3.34
C TRP A 110 7.73 -21.11 -2.27
N TYR A 111 8.56 -20.99 -1.24
CA TYR A 111 8.61 -21.90 -0.10
C TYR A 111 9.25 -21.23 1.12
N GLY A 112 9.25 -21.93 2.26
CA GLY A 112 9.99 -21.48 3.44
C GLY A 112 9.48 -20.17 4.01
N PHE A 113 8.16 -19.96 3.98
CA PHE A 113 7.52 -18.79 4.57
C PHE A 113 7.92 -18.65 6.04
N ASN A 114 8.29 -17.43 6.44
CA ASN A 114 8.78 -17.19 7.78
C ASN A 114 8.49 -15.75 8.23
N MET A 115 8.33 -15.59 9.54
CA MET A 115 8.32 -14.30 10.22
C MET A 115 9.38 -14.36 11.32
N TYR A 116 10.60 -13.89 11.04
CA TYR A 116 11.76 -14.08 11.92
C TYR A 116 11.60 -13.47 13.32
N HIS A 117 10.76 -12.45 13.52
CA HIS A 117 10.44 -11.91 14.85
C HIS A 117 9.52 -12.84 15.67
N ARG A 118 8.93 -13.88 15.05
CA ARG A 118 8.10 -14.91 15.68
C ARG A 118 8.63 -16.31 15.42
N GLU A 119 9.83 -16.58 15.91
CA GLU A 119 10.55 -17.86 15.74
C GLU A 119 9.75 -19.13 16.14
N LYS A 120 8.69 -19.00 16.94
CA LYS A 120 7.85 -20.12 17.40
C LYS A 120 6.63 -20.38 16.53
N TRP A 121 6.36 -19.52 15.55
CA TRP A 121 5.22 -19.65 14.65
C TRP A 121 5.61 -20.56 13.49
N ASP A 122 4.81 -21.59 13.25
CA ASP A 122 5.06 -22.55 12.19
C ASP A 122 4.18 -22.26 10.96
N TYR A 123 4.84 -22.02 9.84
CA TYR A 123 4.22 -21.69 8.56
C TYR A 123 4.18 -22.87 7.59
N ALA A 124 4.53 -24.09 8.03
CA ALA A 124 4.58 -25.28 7.17
C ALA A 124 3.24 -25.57 6.45
N GLU A 125 2.11 -25.18 7.05
CA GLU A 125 0.77 -25.33 6.45
C GLU A 125 0.57 -24.49 5.17
N LEU A 126 1.31 -23.39 5.00
CA LEU A 126 1.31 -22.64 3.73
C LEU A 126 1.89 -23.46 2.58
N GLY A 127 2.80 -24.38 2.88
CA GLY A 127 3.41 -25.29 1.92
C GLY A 127 4.31 -24.57 0.92
N LYS A 128 4.28 -25.05 -0.33
CA LYS A 128 5.02 -24.48 -1.45
C LYS A 128 4.08 -24.18 -2.61
N PHE A 129 4.45 -23.20 -3.42
CA PHE A 129 3.76 -22.86 -4.65
C PHE A 129 4.73 -22.89 -5.82
N VAL A 130 4.29 -23.47 -6.95
CA VAL A 130 5.10 -23.66 -8.15
C VAL A 130 4.38 -22.99 -9.33
N PHE A 131 4.92 -21.86 -9.76
CA PHE A 131 4.34 -21.04 -10.82
C PHE A 131 4.96 -21.33 -12.18
N ASP A 132 4.23 -21.04 -13.26
CA ASP A 132 4.85 -20.88 -14.56
C ASP A 132 5.71 -19.61 -14.59
N LYS A 133 6.98 -19.72 -15.01
CA LYS A 133 7.90 -18.57 -14.98
C LYS A 133 7.42 -17.40 -15.83
N GLN A 134 6.83 -17.65 -17.00
CA GLN A 134 6.37 -16.58 -17.88
C GLN A 134 5.10 -15.92 -17.33
N GLN A 135 4.23 -16.70 -16.70
CA GLN A 135 3.03 -16.17 -16.04
C GLN A 135 3.43 -15.34 -14.82
N TYR A 136 4.31 -15.85 -13.97
CA TYR A 136 4.80 -15.19 -12.76
C TYR A 136 5.39 -13.81 -13.05
N PHE A 137 6.39 -13.73 -13.93
CA PHE A 137 7.05 -12.45 -14.20
C PHE A 137 6.16 -11.46 -14.94
N ARG A 138 5.20 -11.95 -15.74
CA ARG A 138 4.19 -11.07 -16.34
C ARG A 138 3.32 -10.39 -15.29
N GLU A 139 2.97 -11.09 -14.21
CA GLU A 139 2.25 -10.48 -13.09
C GLU A 139 3.15 -9.53 -12.32
N VAL A 140 4.40 -9.91 -12.02
CA VAL A 140 5.37 -9.02 -11.36
C VAL A 140 5.54 -7.72 -12.13
N ASP A 141 5.64 -7.78 -13.46
CA ASP A 141 5.75 -6.59 -14.31
C ASP A 141 4.51 -5.67 -14.24
N LYS A 142 3.32 -6.18 -13.89
CA LYS A 142 2.13 -5.34 -13.66
C LYS A 142 2.29 -4.40 -12.47
N LEU A 143 3.14 -4.74 -11.50
CA LEU A 143 3.40 -3.89 -10.34
C LEU A 143 3.99 -2.52 -10.76
N LEU A 144 4.82 -2.49 -11.80
CA LEU A 144 5.32 -1.24 -12.39
C LEU A 144 4.22 -0.42 -13.07
N ILE A 145 3.21 -1.10 -13.64
CA ILE A 145 2.04 -0.43 -14.24
C ILE A 145 1.20 0.20 -13.13
N PHE A 146 0.97 -0.54 -12.04
CA PHE A 146 0.26 -0.06 -10.86
C PHE A 146 0.94 1.14 -10.21
N GLU A 147 2.27 1.10 -10.06
CA GLU A 147 3.05 2.23 -9.57
C GLU A 147 2.87 3.46 -10.46
N LYS A 148 2.97 3.30 -11.79
CA LYS A 148 2.75 4.40 -12.74
C LYS A 148 1.33 4.96 -12.67
N GLN A 149 0.31 4.11 -12.58
CA GLN A 149 -1.08 4.54 -12.44
C GLN A 149 -1.30 5.33 -11.14
N GLY A 150 -0.72 4.86 -10.03
CA GLY A 150 -0.70 5.61 -8.77
C GLY A 150 -0.06 6.98 -8.95
N LEU A 151 1.15 7.03 -9.53
CA LEU A 151 1.86 8.29 -9.82
C LEU A 151 1.08 9.23 -10.74
N ASP A 152 0.33 8.70 -11.71
CA ASP A 152 -0.49 9.51 -12.60
C ASP A 152 -1.73 10.06 -11.87
N ILE A 153 -2.33 9.29 -10.96
CA ILE A 153 -3.38 9.82 -10.07
C ILE A 153 -2.79 10.91 -9.17
N TYR A 154 -1.60 10.70 -8.57
CA TYR A 154 -0.94 11.70 -7.74
C TYR A 154 -0.64 13.00 -8.51
N LYS A 155 -0.14 12.89 -9.75
CA LYS A 155 0.17 14.05 -10.61
C LYS A 155 -1.07 14.80 -11.09
N ASN A 156 -2.16 14.07 -11.34
CA ASN A 156 -3.38 14.63 -11.92
C ASN A 156 -4.50 14.87 -10.90
N PHE A 157 -4.25 14.62 -9.60
CA PHE A 157 -5.23 14.86 -8.55
C PHE A 157 -5.57 16.35 -8.47
N GLN A 158 -6.75 16.69 -8.96
CA GLN A 158 -7.33 18.02 -8.88
C GLN A 158 -8.77 17.89 -8.40
N VAL A 159 -9.06 18.46 -7.24
CA VAL A 159 -10.45 18.60 -6.75
C VAL A 159 -10.82 20.06 -6.86
N ALA A 160 -11.91 20.34 -7.59
CA ALA A 160 -12.59 21.61 -7.65
C ALA A 160 -14.08 21.42 -7.37
N PHE A 161 -14.66 22.20 -6.46
CA PHE A 161 -16.10 22.20 -6.20
C PHE A 161 -16.63 23.63 -6.09
N GLU A 162 -17.80 23.88 -6.68
CA GLU A 162 -18.52 25.15 -6.66
C GLU A 162 -19.90 24.97 -5.99
N PRO A 163 -20.09 25.41 -4.73
CA PRO A 163 -21.38 25.27 -4.06
C PRO A 163 -22.39 26.27 -4.60
N GLN A 164 -23.58 25.79 -4.95
CA GLN A 164 -24.61 26.56 -5.68
C GLN A 164 -25.35 27.61 -4.83
N LYS A 165 -25.17 27.66 -3.50
CA LYS A 165 -26.11 28.36 -2.62
C LYS A 165 -25.60 29.63 -1.92
N TYR A 166 -24.29 29.93 -1.91
CA TYR A 166 -23.73 31.07 -1.15
C TYR A 166 -22.60 31.83 -1.85
N GLY A 167 -22.63 31.91 -3.17
CA GLY A 167 -21.55 32.46 -3.99
C GLY A 167 -20.56 31.38 -4.45
N TRP A 168 -19.72 31.71 -5.43
CA TRP A 168 -18.75 30.76 -5.95
C TRP A 168 -17.59 30.59 -4.96
N ILE A 169 -17.31 29.34 -4.63
CA ILE A 169 -16.08 28.90 -3.99
C ILE A 169 -15.36 28.07 -5.03
N LYS A 170 -14.06 28.26 -5.16
CA LYS A 170 -13.18 27.38 -5.91
C LYS A 170 -12.06 26.98 -4.98
N MET A 171 -12.13 25.76 -4.46
CA MET A 171 -10.98 25.14 -3.83
C MET A 171 -10.26 24.31 -4.88
N TYR A 172 -8.99 24.58 -5.11
CA TYR A 172 -8.12 23.75 -5.94
C TYR A 172 -7.15 23.06 -5.01
N MET A 173 -7.23 21.74 -4.95
CA MET A 173 -6.19 20.93 -4.30
C MET A 173 -5.36 20.25 -5.37
N SER A 174 -4.04 20.38 -5.26
CA SER A 174 -3.07 19.68 -6.09
C SER A 174 -1.93 19.14 -5.24
N LEU A 175 -1.24 18.12 -5.73
CA LEU A 175 -0.03 17.61 -5.11
C LEU A 175 1.20 18.15 -5.88
N GLU A 176 2.12 18.78 -5.15
CA GLU A 176 3.41 19.26 -5.65
C GLU A 176 4.53 18.55 -4.89
N GLY A 177 5.03 17.44 -5.44
CA GLY A 177 5.97 16.55 -4.74
C GLY A 177 5.31 15.90 -3.52
N THR A 178 5.90 16.06 -2.32
CA THR A 178 5.30 15.58 -1.05
C THR A 178 4.35 16.62 -0.42
N ARG A 179 4.00 17.70 -1.14
CA ARG A 179 3.19 18.80 -0.61
C ARG A 179 1.78 18.78 -1.18
N CYS A 180 0.79 18.95 -0.32
CA CYS A 180 -0.57 19.26 -0.76
C CYS A 180 -0.74 20.78 -0.78
N VAL A 181 -1.04 21.31 -1.96
CA VAL A 181 -1.31 22.74 -2.17
C VAL A 181 -2.82 22.90 -2.31
N ALA A 182 -3.41 23.64 -1.38
CA ALA A 182 -4.82 24.00 -1.42
C ALA A 182 -4.95 25.51 -1.69
N ASN A 183 -5.44 25.86 -2.88
CA ASN A 183 -5.79 27.23 -3.24
C ASN A 183 -7.30 27.43 -3.08
N LEU A 184 -7.70 28.26 -2.11
CA LEU A 184 -9.10 28.57 -1.87
C LEU A 184 -9.41 29.99 -2.39
N SER A 185 -10.32 30.08 -3.36
CA SER A 185 -10.87 31.34 -3.87
C SER A 185 -12.35 31.45 -3.52
N TYR A 186 -12.78 32.57 -2.92
CA TYR A 186 -14.16 32.79 -2.52
C TYR A 186 -14.55 34.28 -2.61
N LEU A 187 -15.83 34.56 -2.85
CA LEU A 187 -16.35 35.93 -3.02
C LEU A 187 -16.73 36.64 -1.70
N PHE A 188 -17.12 35.88 -0.67
CA PHE A 188 -17.52 36.41 0.64
C PHE A 188 -16.79 35.64 1.76
N SER A 189 -16.57 36.28 2.92
CA SER A 189 -15.73 35.78 4.03
C SER A 189 -16.46 35.01 5.16
N PRO A 190 -17.41 34.07 4.95
CA PRO A 190 -17.84 33.19 6.04
C PRO A 190 -16.78 32.12 6.37
N PHE A 191 -15.64 32.11 5.67
CA PHE A 191 -14.57 31.10 5.78
C PHE A 191 -13.36 31.54 6.60
N ASP A 192 -13.35 32.72 7.24
CA ASP A 192 -12.29 33.03 8.21
C ASP A 192 -12.24 31.99 9.35
N GLY A 193 -13.38 31.39 9.71
CA GLY A 193 -13.46 30.24 10.61
C GLY A 193 -12.85 28.94 10.04
N LEU A 194 -13.02 28.66 8.75
CA LEU A 194 -12.42 27.50 8.08
C LEU A 194 -10.91 27.66 7.90
N LEU A 195 -10.45 28.86 7.54
CA LEU A 195 -9.02 29.21 7.47
C LEU A 195 -8.37 29.15 8.86
N ASN A 196 -9.07 29.54 9.92
CA ASN A 196 -8.61 29.34 11.30
C ASN A 196 -8.53 27.84 11.65
N LEU A 197 -9.51 27.02 11.28
CA LEU A 197 -9.47 25.56 11.47
C LEU A 197 -8.29 24.91 10.74
N LEU A 198 -8.03 25.30 9.49
CA LEU A 198 -6.89 24.81 8.71
C LEU A 198 -5.55 25.31 9.26
N ASN A 199 -5.48 26.55 9.75
CA ASN A 199 -4.28 27.09 10.42
C ASN A 199 -4.02 26.46 11.79
N VAL A 200 -5.07 26.10 12.54
CA VAL A 200 -4.97 25.36 13.81
C VAL A 200 -4.44 23.94 13.56
N TRP A 201 -4.90 23.28 12.49
CA TRP A 201 -4.34 21.99 12.03
C TRP A 201 -2.85 22.09 11.68
N ASN A 202 -2.43 23.18 11.02
CA ASN A 202 -1.04 23.45 10.66
C ASN A 202 -0.12 23.68 11.89
N ARG A 203 -0.69 24.01 13.06
CA ARG A 203 0.05 24.24 14.32
C ARG A 203 0.07 23.02 15.24
N ALA A 204 -0.88 22.10 15.10
CA ALA A 204 -1.01 20.91 15.95
C ALA A 204 -0.19 19.70 15.44
N ILE A 205 0.27 19.72 14.19
CA ILE A 205 1.11 18.69 13.56
C ILE A 205 2.41 19.39 13.11
N PRO A 206 3.61 18.84 13.34
CA PRO A 206 4.85 19.49 12.92
C PRO A 206 4.83 19.79 11.41
N PRO A 207 5.37 20.93 10.97
CA PRO A 207 5.10 21.48 9.66
C PRO A 207 5.88 20.67 8.62
N ARG A 208 5.21 19.75 7.96
CA ARG A 208 5.63 19.30 6.63
C ARG A 208 4.42 19.42 5.72
N ASN A 209 4.35 20.58 5.06
CA ASN A 209 3.75 20.72 3.72
C ASN A 209 2.29 21.16 3.58
N LEU A 210 1.86 22.23 4.28
CA LEU A 210 0.68 22.99 3.85
C LEU A 210 0.99 24.49 3.77
N THR A 211 1.10 25.04 2.56
CA THR A 211 1.20 26.47 2.31
C THR A 211 -0.18 26.99 1.91
N LEU A 212 -0.80 27.79 2.77
CA LEU A 212 -2.08 28.45 2.50
C LEU A 212 -1.82 29.86 1.98
N THR A 213 -2.08 30.08 0.69
CA THR A 213 -1.92 31.41 0.08
C THR A 213 -3.30 32.06 -0.08
N LYS A 214 -3.59 33.10 0.71
CA LYS A 214 -4.80 33.92 0.54
C LYS A 214 -4.53 34.95 -0.56
N LYS A 215 -5.10 34.77 -1.76
CA LYS A 215 -5.22 35.84 -2.75
C LYS A 215 -6.62 36.41 -2.68
N VAL A 216 -6.75 37.62 -2.11
CA VAL A 216 -7.99 38.39 -2.21
C VAL A 216 -8.03 38.99 -3.61
N ALA A 217 -8.97 38.55 -4.44
CA ALA A 217 -9.24 39.21 -5.69
C ALA A 217 -9.86 40.58 -5.38
N VAL A 218 -9.07 41.65 -5.51
CA VAL A 218 -9.61 43.01 -5.59
C VAL A 218 -10.14 43.15 -7.01
N ARG A 219 -11.46 43.25 -7.16
CA ARG A 219 -12.05 43.65 -8.44
C ARG A 219 -11.67 45.10 -8.72
N THR A 220 -10.91 45.35 -9.79
CA THR A 220 -11.06 46.56 -10.60
C THR A 220 -12.18 46.35 -11.61
#